data_AF-A0A816DJL9-F1
#
_entry.id   AF-A0A816DJL9-F1
#
_cell.length_a   1.000
_cell.length_b   1.000
_cell.length_c   1.000
_cell.angle_alpha   90.00
_cell.angle_beta   90.00
_cell.angle_gamma   90.00
#
_symmetry.space_group_name_H-M   'P 1'
#
loop_
_entity.id
_entity.type
_entity.pdbx_description
1 polymer ?
#
loop_
_entity_poly.entity_id
_entity_poly.type
_entity_poly.pdbx_seq_one_letter_code
_entity_poly.pdbx_strand_id
1 'polypeptide(L)'
;LSFAFDRTPLFNACQSSSWQRNLWVSTEFQRVVKSTGESLSSFLRPPRWIVVYRNEDIIFVSAFEANWLMGQLQSNKSSVTTLRLLLPRTKRVQSIFVNTPTLMIPPSIELPNTNMIYFIPIELLVQLFVFNGTLYFETLDEQIAYCQCLGLCPKPWTTKEEEAFENGWISIDGFVQKPKHRLQLQLNQARFPSNPLTFIKQLIETRNNSHPPITSHVGSIIFNSHKLL
;
A
#
# COMPACT_ATOMS: atom_id res chain seq x y z
N LEU A 1 1.92 -7.48 -7.67
CA LEU A 1 2.47 -6.10 -7.70
C LEU A 1 3.95 -5.96 -8.10
N SER A 2 4.83 -6.94 -7.88
CA SER A 2 6.27 -6.82 -8.23
C SER A 2 6.56 -6.40 -9.68
N PHE A 3 5.72 -6.80 -10.65
CA PHE A 3 5.86 -6.41 -12.05
C PHE A 3 5.79 -4.90 -12.29
N ALA A 4 5.21 -4.13 -11.37
CA ALA A 4 5.24 -2.67 -11.43
C ALA A 4 6.65 -2.08 -11.24
N PHE A 5 7.57 -2.88 -10.70
CA PHE A 5 8.96 -2.50 -10.50
C PHE A 5 9.88 -3.18 -11.50
N ASP A 6 9.34 -3.91 -12.49
CA ASP A 6 10.15 -4.58 -13.52
C ASP A 6 11.07 -3.57 -14.21
N ARG A 7 12.35 -3.94 -14.34
CA ARG A 7 13.44 -3.08 -14.84
C ARG A 7 13.68 -1.79 -14.04
N THR A 8 13.33 -1.78 -12.75
CA THR A 8 13.72 -0.71 -11.81
C THR A 8 14.63 -1.27 -10.71
N PRO A 9 15.44 -0.42 -10.03
CA PRO A 9 16.25 -0.85 -8.88
C PRO A 9 15.42 -1.47 -7.74
N LEU A 10 14.12 -1.15 -7.67
CA LEU A 10 13.20 -1.65 -6.65
C LEU A 10 12.77 -3.10 -6.87
N PHE A 11 12.98 -3.69 -8.05
CA PHE A 11 12.45 -5.01 -8.39
C PHE A 11 12.92 -6.10 -7.41
N ASN A 12 14.21 -6.14 -7.12
CA ASN A 12 14.78 -7.15 -6.22
C ASN A 12 14.41 -6.89 -4.75
N ALA A 13 14.26 -5.62 -4.38
CA ALA A 13 13.96 -5.22 -3.01
C ALA A 13 12.46 -5.37 -2.64
N CYS A 14 11.56 -5.41 -3.64
CA CYS A 14 10.11 -5.41 -3.41
C CYS A 14 9.51 -6.73 -2.91
N GLN A 15 10.32 -7.80 -2.79
CA GLN A 15 9.93 -9.13 -2.27
C GLN A 15 8.60 -9.63 -2.86
N SER A 16 8.62 -10.18 -4.08
CA SER A 16 7.42 -10.47 -4.89
C SER A 16 6.33 -11.30 -4.18
N SER A 17 6.71 -12.21 -3.28
CA SER A 17 5.79 -13.04 -2.50
C SER A 17 5.05 -12.31 -1.37
N SER A 18 5.40 -11.06 -1.07
CA SER A 18 4.83 -10.27 0.04
C SER A 18 3.53 -9.56 -0.30
N TRP A 19 3.16 -9.51 -1.57
CA TRP A 19 1.93 -8.84 -2.01
C TRP A 19 0.75 -9.81 -2.01
N GLN A 20 -0.47 -9.33 -1.71
CA GLN A 20 -1.64 -10.19 -1.82
C GLN A 20 -1.88 -10.62 -3.27
N ARG A 21 -2.43 -11.83 -3.45
CA ARG A 21 -2.63 -12.45 -4.77
C ARG A 21 -3.66 -11.71 -5.63
N ASN A 22 -4.58 -11.00 -5.00
CA ASN A 22 -5.62 -10.19 -5.64
C ASN A 22 -5.17 -8.75 -5.95
N LEU A 23 -3.86 -8.43 -5.82
CA LEU A 23 -3.28 -7.15 -6.20
C LEU A 23 -2.48 -7.24 -7.50
N TRP A 24 -3.05 -6.68 -8.55
CA TRP A 24 -2.56 -6.76 -9.91
C TRP A 24 -2.13 -5.39 -10.43
N VAL A 25 -1.34 -5.40 -11.50
CA VAL A 25 -1.07 -4.21 -12.31
C VAL A 25 -1.33 -4.57 -13.77
N SER A 26 -1.96 -3.68 -14.54
CA SER A 26 -2.25 -3.94 -15.95
C SER A 26 -0.97 -3.95 -16.79
N THR A 27 -1.05 -4.53 -17.98
CA THR A 27 0.07 -4.57 -18.95
C THR A 27 0.48 -3.17 -19.40
N GLU A 28 -0.50 -2.29 -19.65
CA GLU A 28 -0.23 -0.90 -20.05
C GLU A 28 0.35 -0.09 -18.90
N PHE A 29 -0.10 -0.31 -17.65
CA PHE A 29 0.55 0.28 -16.48
C PHE A 29 2.03 -0.12 -16.41
N GLN A 30 2.34 -1.41 -16.56
CA GLN A 30 3.72 -1.89 -16.59
C GLN A 30 4.51 -1.24 -17.73
N ARG A 31 3.92 -1.14 -18.93
CA ARG A 31 4.57 -0.52 -20.10
C ARG A 31 4.94 0.93 -19.84
N VAL A 32 4.07 1.71 -19.19
CA VAL A 32 4.30 3.13 -18.87
C VAL A 32 5.36 3.30 -17.77
N VAL A 33 5.41 2.37 -16.81
CA VAL A 33 6.35 2.43 -15.68
C VAL A 33 7.73 1.86 -16.02
N LYS A 34 7.84 1.00 -17.03
CA LYS A 34 9.12 0.48 -17.54
C LYS A 34 9.98 1.61 -18.12
N SER A 35 11.06 1.95 -17.42
CA SER A 35 12.12 2.81 -17.96
C SER A 35 13.14 1.98 -18.73
N THR A 36 13.54 2.45 -19.92
CA THR A 36 14.62 1.86 -20.73
C THR A 36 15.95 2.60 -20.61
N GLY A 37 16.09 3.57 -19.69
CA GLY A 37 17.30 4.37 -19.50
C GLY A 37 17.63 4.69 -18.04
N GLU A 38 18.84 5.24 -17.81
CA GLU A 38 19.36 5.60 -16.48
C GLU A 38 18.38 6.49 -15.70
N SER A 39 18.06 6.03 -14.49
CA SER A 39 17.44 6.78 -13.38
C SER A 39 16.21 7.65 -13.69
N LEU A 40 15.27 7.18 -14.52
CA LEU A 40 13.91 7.75 -14.51
C LEU A 40 13.08 7.35 -13.26
N SER A 41 13.71 6.68 -12.28
CA SER A 41 13.07 6.32 -11.01
C SER A 41 12.43 7.54 -10.34
N SER A 42 13.10 8.69 -10.32
CA SER A 42 12.59 9.95 -9.76
C SER A 42 11.31 10.49 -10.43
N PHE A 43 10.94 9.94 -11.60
CA PHE A 43 9.71 10.27 -12.32
C PHE A 43 8.59 9.24 -12.12
N LEU A 44 8.82 8.18 -11.32
CA LEU A 44 7.80 7.17 -11.01
C LEU A 44 6.72 7.76 -10.10
N ARG A 45 5.79 8.50 -10.71
CA ARG A 45 4.65 9.09 -10.02
C ARG A 45 3.76 8.01 -9.40
N PRO A 46 3.25 8.22 -8.18
CA PRO A 46 2.34 7.27 -7.55
C PRO A 46 1.13 6.94 -8.43
N PRO A 47 0.71 5.66 -8.48
CA PRO A 47 -0.47 5.28 -9.22
C PRO A 47 -1.72 5.96 -8.65
N ARG A 48 -2.59 6.46 -9.52
CA ARG A 48 -3.78 7.21 -9.12
C ARG A 48 -5.09 6.49 -9.32
N TRP A 49 -5.09 5.43 -10.13
CA TRP A 49 -6.30 4.76 -10.54
C TRP A 49 -6.20 3.27 -10.24
N ILE A 50 -7.27 2.75 -9.65
CA ILE A 50 -7.45 1.33 -9.45
C ILE A 50 -8.79 0.89 -10.04
N VAL A 51 -8.81 -0.32 -10.53
CA VAL A 51 -10.03 -1.06 -10.84
C VAL A 51 -10.27 -2.04 -9.71
N VAL A 52 -11.49 -2.05 -9.17
CA VAL A 52 -11.96 -3.08 -8.24
C VAL A 52 -12.93 -3.96 -9.01
N TYR A 53 -12.54 -5.21 -9.24
CA TYR A 53 -13.31 -6.20 -9.97
C TYR A 53 -13.93 -7.20 -8.98
N ARG A 54 -15.25 -7.40 -9.10
CA ARG A 54 -16.06 -8.30 -8.27
C ARG A 54 -15.90 -8.12 -6.76
N ASN A 55 -15.52 -6.91 -6.32
CA ASN A 55 -15.24 -6.64 -4.91
C ASN A 55 -14.13 -7.53 -4.31
N GLU A 56 -13.24 -8.05 -5.14
CA GLU A 56 -12.19 -8.99 -4.73
C GLU A 56 -10.82 -8.57 -5.28
N ASP A 57 -10.72 -8.38 -6.59
CA ASP A 57 -9.46 -8.06 -7.26
C ASP A 57 -9.26 -6.56 -7.37
N ILE A 58 -8.05 -6.10 -7.06
CA ILE A 58 -7.63 -4.71 -7.25
C ILE A 58 -6.54 -4.67 -8.30
N ILE A 59 -6.75 -3.88 -9.34
CA ILE A 59 -5.85 -3.76 -10.48
C ILE A 59 -5.43 -2.30 -10.60
N PHE A 60 -4.13 -2.02 -10.47
CA PHE A 60 -3.60 -0.70 -10.82
C PHE A 60 -3.59 -0.51 -12.33
N VAL A 61 -4.12 0.62 -12.78
CA VAL A 61 -4.22 0.98 -14.20
C VAL A 61 -3.57 2.33 -14.46
N SER A 62 -3.09 2.53 -15.68
CA SER A 62 -2.57 3.81 -16.14
C SER A 62 -3.69 4.84 -16.27
N ALA A 63 -3.34 6.13 -16.31
CA ALA A 63 -4.31 7.20 -16.56
C ALA A 63 -4.99 7.07 -17.94
N PHE A 64 -4.27 6.54 -18.93
CA PHE A 64 -4.79 6.27 -20.26
C PHE A 64 -5.91 5.20 -20.21
N GLU A 65 -5.65 4.07 -19.55
CA GLU A 65 -6.65 3.02 -19.36
C GLU A 65 -7.85 3.50 -18.54
N ALA A 66 -7.59 4.25 -17.45
CA ALA A 66 -8.65 4.81 -16.61
C ALA A 66 -9.60 5.71 -17.42
N ASN A 67 -9.06 6.55 -18.31
CA ASN A 67 -9.85 7.42 -19.17
C ASN A 67 -10.76 6.62 -20.12
N TRP A 68 -10.23 5.54 -20.71
CA TRP A 68 -11.03 4.66 -21.56
C TRP A 68 -12.11 3.91 -20.76
N LEU A 69 -11.75 3.33 -19.61
CA LEU A 69 -12.65 2.61 -18.72
C LEU A 69 -13.78 3.50 -18.20
N MET A 70 -13.52 4.78 -17.93
CA MET A 70 -14.52 5.72 -17.48
C MET A 70 -15.71 5.80 -18.45
N GLY A 71 -15.45 5.87 -19.76
CA GLY A 71 -16.51 5.85 -20.77
C GLY A 71 -17.25 4.52 -20.85
N GLN A 72 -16.53 3.40 -20.76
CA GLN A 72 -17.13 2.06 -20.83
C GLN A 72 -18.04 1.78 -19.63
N LEU A 73 -17.56 2.07 -18.42
CA LEU A 73 -18.27 1.80 -17.17
C LEU A 73 -19.48 2.71 -16.95
N GLN A 74 -19.47 3.93 -17.48
CA GLN A 74 -20.64 4.81 -17.46
C GLN A 74 -21.80 4.27 -18.32
N SER A 75 -21.49 3.60 -19.42
CA SER A 75 -22.50 3.04 -20.33
C SER A 75 -23.09 1.71 -19.85
N ASN A 76 -22.43 1.01 -18.93
CA ASN A 76 -22.79 -0.34 -18.52
C ASN A 76 -23.40 -0.37 -17.10
N LYS A 77 -24.72 -0.53 -17.03
CA LYS A 77 -25.48 -0.53 -15.77
C LYS A 77 -25.32 -1.78 -14.91
N SER A 78 -24.86 -2.90 -15.47
CA SER A 78 -24.71 -4.19 -14.77
C SER A 78 -23.24 -4.57 -14.58
N SER A 79 -22.39 -3.56 -14.38
CA SER A 79 -20.96 -3.78 -14.17
C SER A 79 -20.71 -4.39 -12.80
N VAL A 80 -19.88 -5.44 -12.75
CA VAL A 80 -19.28 -5.97 -11.51
C VAL A 80 -17.95 -5.29 -11.16
N THR A 81 -17.67 -4.16 -11.80
CA THR A 81 -16.37 -3.47 -11.78
C THR A 81 -16.57 -2.01 -11.42
N THR A 82 -15.73 -1.48 -10.52
CA THR A 82 -15.62 -0.04 -10.27
C THR A 82 -14.24 0.48 -10.60
N LEU A 83 -14.16 1.60 -11.29
CA LEU A 83 -12.97 2.44 -11.38
C LEU A 83 -12.98 3.40 -10.20
N ARG A 84 -11.87 3.46 -9.44
CA ARG A 84 -11.75 4.30 -8.23
C ARG A 84 -10.48 5.13 -8.27
N LEU A 85 -10.58 6.36 -7.79
CA LEU A 85 -9.44 7.25 -7.57
C LEU A 85 -8.74 6.86 -6.26
N LEU A 86 -7.42 6.73 -6.31
CA LEU A 86 -6.57 6.44 -5.16
C LEU A 86 -5.48 7.51 -5.08
N LEU A 87 -5.46 8.29 -4.00
CA LEU A 87 -4.38 9.25 -3.74
C LEU A 87 -3.53 8.84 -2.54
N PRO A 88 -2.21 9.10 -2.55
CA PRO A 88 -1.39 8.95 -1.37
C PRO A 88 -1.72 10.06 -0.37
N ARG A 89 -1.79 9.72 0.91
CA ARG A 89 -1.97 10.72 1.98
C ARG A 89 -0.62 11.35 2.31
N THR A 90 -0.30 12.47 1.65
CA THR A 90 0.96 13.23 1.83
C THR A 90 0.84 14.34 2.87
N LYS A 91 -0.39 14.65 3.30
CA LYS A 91 -0.72 15.59 4.39
C LYS A 91 -1.74 14.94 5.32
N ARG A 92 -1.75 15.32 6.62
CA ARG A 92 -2.62 14.71 7.64
C ARG A 92 -4.10 14.66 7.27
N VAL A 93 -4.65 15.75 6.74
CA VAL A 93 -6.09 15.90 6.43
C VAL A 93 -6.46 15.51 5.00
N GLN A 94 -5.54 14.88 4.24
CA GLN A 94 -5.79 14.53 2.86
C GLN A 94 -6.60 13.23 2.76
N SER A 95 -7.69 13.24 1.99
CA SER A 95 -8.43 12.01 1.66
C SER A 95 -7.70 11.20 0.59
N ILE A 96 -7.85 9.88 0.66
CA ILE A 96 -7.33 8.92 -0.32
C ILE A 96 -8.34 8.58 -1.43
N PHE A 97 -9.59 9.03 -1.30
CA PHE A 97 -10.73 8.87 -2.23
C PHE A 97 -11.18 7.46 -2.61
N VAL A 98 -10.40 6.43 -2.29
CA VAL A 98 -10.59 5.05 -2.77
C VAL A 98 -11.92 4.40 -2.36
N ASN A 99 -12.52 4.90 -1.29
CA ASN A 99 -13.78 4.42 -0.74
C ASN A 99 -14.88 5.49 -0.78
N THR A 100 -14.74 6.52 -1.62
CA THR A 100 -15.72 7.62 -1.75
C THR A 100 -16.68 7.34 -2.91
N PRO A 101 -17.94 6.92 -2.67
CA PRO A 101 -18.84 6.42 -3.72
C PRO A 101 -19.11 7.42 -4.85
N THR A 102 -19.18 8.72 -4.52
CA THR A 102 -19.39 9.80 -5.49
C THR A 102 -18.22 9.99 -6.46
N LEU A 103 -17.06 9.39 -6.18
CA LEU A 103 -15.87 9.40 -7.03
C LEU A 103 -15.59 8.03 -7.68
N MET A 104 -16.48 7.05 -7.47
CA MET A 104 -16.40 5.74 -8.12
C MET A 104 -17.19 5.73 -9.42
N ILE A 105 -16.74 4.93 -10.39
CA ILE A 105 -17.38 4.81 -11.69
C ILE A 105 -17.58 3.31 -12.02
N PRO A 106 -18.82 2.80 -12.02
CA PRO A 106 -20.02 3.43 -11.49
C PRO A 106 -19.97 3.63 -9.96
N PRO A 107 -20.84 4.47 -9.37
CA PRO A 107 -20.86 4.76 -7.93
C PRO A 107 -21.11 3.53 -7.03
N SER A 108 -21.74 2.50 -7.58
CA SER A 108 -21.99 1.20 -6.96
C SER A 108 -22.05 0.11 -8.02
N ILE A 109 -21.85 -1.14 -7.61
CA ILE A 109 -22.07 -2.30 -8.47
C ILE A 109 -23.20 -3.15 -7.89
N GLU A 110 -23.99 -3.74 -8.78
CA GLU A 110 -25.00 -4.72 -8.41
C GLU A 110 -24.36 -6.10 -8.42
N LEU A 111 -24.22 -6.70 -7.24
CA LEU A 111 -23.87 -8.10 -7.09
C LEU A 111 -25.10 -8.84 -6.56
N PRO A 112 -25.40 -10.06 -7.06
CA PRO A 112 -26.51 -10.86 -6.55
C PRO A 112 -26.38 -11.02 -5.04
N ASN A 113 -27.40 -10.59 -4.29
CA ASN A 113 -27.51 -10.68 -2.83
C ASN A 113 -26.65 -9.73 -1.99
N THR A 114 -26.05 -8.67 -2.55
CA THR A 114 -25.36 -7.65 -1.75
C THR A 114 -25.81 -6.24 -2.14
N ASN A 115 -26.70 -5.65 -1.34
CA ASN A 115 -27.06 -4.23 -1.42
C ASN A 115 -26.03 -3.30 -0.75
N MET A 116 -24.89 -3.83 -0.30
CA MET A 116 -23.89 -3.08 0.46
C MET A 116 -22.78 -2.54 -0.45
N ILE A 117 -22.40 -1.28 -0.22
CA ILE A 117 -21.24 -0.66 -0.86
C ILE A 117 -19.98 -1.41 -0.39
N TYR A 118 -19.17 -1.85 -1.35
CA TYR A 118 -17.90 -2.50 -1.04
C TYR A 118 -16.81 -1.49 -0.68
N PHE A 119 -16.36 -1.59 0.56
CA PHE A 119 -15.19 -0.91 1.08
C PHE A 119 -13.99 -1.85 1.00
N ILE A 120 -12.85 -1.34 0.53
CA ILE A 120 -11.61 -2.12 0.49
C ILE A 120 -11.20 -2.45 1.93
N PRO A 121 -11.03 -3.75 2.27
CA PRO A 121 -10.55 -4.18 3.59
C PRO A 121 -9.20 -3.57 3.96
N ILE A 122 -8.98 -3.36 5.27
CA ILE A 122 -7.77 -2.70 5.78
C ILE A 122 -6.49 -3.44 5.38
N GLU A 123 -6.53 -4.77 5.28
CA GLU A 123 -5.40 -5.63 4.91
C GLU A 123 -4.94 -5.44 3.46
N LEU A 124 -5.86 -5.02 2.58
CA LEU A 124 -5.56 -4.63 1.20
C LEU A 124 -5.16 -3.16 1.14
N LEU A 125 -5.89 -2.32 1.87
CA LEU A 125 -5.68 -0.88 1.90
C LEU A 125 -4.25 -0.52 2.33
N VAL A 126 -3.68 -1.20 3.32
CA VAL A 126 -2.29 -0.96 3.74
C VAL A 126 -1.26 -1.32 2.68
N GLN A 127 -1.52 -2.31 1.82
CA GLN A 127 -0.64 -2.60 0.68
C GLN A 127 -0.75 -1.53 -0.39
N LEU A 128 -1.94 -0.92 -0.57
CA LEU A 128 -2.10 0.27 -1.40
C LEU A 128 -1.30 1.45 -0.82
N PHE A 129 -1.32 1.65 0.51
CA PHE A 129 -0.54 2.70 1.17
C PHE A 129 0.95 2.55 0.94
N VAL A 130 1.48 1.34 1.16
CA VAL A 130 2.88 1.02 0.88
C VAL A 130 3.20 1.31 -0.59
N PHE A 131 2.42 0.78 -1.52
CA PHE A 131 2.70 0.89 -2.95
C PHE A 131 2.60 2.32 -3.49
N ASN A 132 1.69 3.13 -2.93
CA ASN A 132 1.46 4.52 -3.32
C ASN A 132 2.44 5.50 -2.63
N GLY A 133 3.16 5.07 -1.59
CA GLY A 133 4.07 5.93 -0.84
C GLY A 133 3.34 6.93 0.07
N THR A 134 2.22 6.51 0.67
CA THR A 134 1.47 7.28 1.68
C THR A 134 2.38 7.64 2.87
N LEU A 135 2.21 8.86 3.43
CA LEU A 135 3.00 9.36 4.55
C LEU A 135 2.22 9.48 5.87
N TYR A 136 0.90 9.68 5.79
CA TYR A 136 0.03 9.87 6.94
C TYR A 136 -1.13 8.86 6.95
N PHE A 137 -1.62 8.59 8.15
CA PHE A 137 -2.78 7.75 8.40
C PHE A 137 -3.90 8.60 9.02
N GLU A 138 -5.14 8.23 8.72
CA GLU A 138 -6.33 8.88 9.26
C GLU A 138 -6.73 8.28 10.62
N THR A 139 -6.49 6.99 10.81
CA THR A 139 -6.82 6.28 12.05
C THR A 139 -5.61 5.55 12.62
N LEU A 140 -5.67 5.26 13.92
CA LEU A 140 -4.69 4.39 14.58
C LEU A 140 -4.69 2.98 13.98
N ASP A 141 -5.86 2.47 13.57
CA ASP A 141 -5.99 1.16 12.95
C ASP A 141 -5.23 1.06 11.63
N GLU A 142 -5.27 2.11 10.79
CA GLU A 142 -4.44 2.19 9.57
C GLU A 142 -2.94 2.10 9.91
N GLN A 143 -2.51 2.81 10.96
CA GLN A 143 -1.11 2.81 11.41
C GLN A 143 -0.69 1.44 11.96
N ILE A 144 -1.53 0.79 12.76
CA ILE A 144 -1.28 -0.55 13.31
C ILE A 144 -1.21 -1.57 12.17
N ALA A 145 -2.19 -1.57 11.27
CA ALA A 145 -2.24 -2.49 10.14
C ALA A 145 -1.04 -2.30 9.20
N TYR A 146 -0.57 -1.06 9.01
CA TYR A 146 0.64 -0.78 8.23
C TYR A 146 1.88 -1.41 8.88
N CYS A 147 2.08 -1.22 10.19
CA CYS A 147 3.17 -1.85 10.94
C CYS A 147 3.09 -3.38 10.87
N GLN A 148 1.91 -3.96 11.09
CA GLN A 148 1.69 -5.39 11.01
C GLN A 148 2.01 -5.93 9.62
N CYS A 149 1.54 -5.28 8.56
CA CYS A 149 1.82 -5.67 7.17
C CYS A 149 3.33 -5.77 6.90
N LEU A 150 4.11 -4.80 7.39
CA LEU A 150 5.56 -4.74 7.25
C LEU A 150 6.32 -5.64 8.25
N GLY A 151 5.65 -6.20 9.25
CA GLY A 151 6.28 -6.98 10.32
C GLY A 151 7.12 -6.12 11.28
N LEU A 152 6.68 -4.89 11.53
CA LEU A 152 7.34 -3.93 12.41
C LEU A 152 6.64 -3.82 13.77
N CYS A 153 7.43 -3.71 14.82
CA CYS A 153 7.04 -3.38 16.18
C CYS A 153 7.75 -2.08 16.62
N PRO A 154 7.29 -0.92 16.11
CA PRO A 154 7.84 0.38 16.50
C PRO A 154 7.43 0.79 17.92
N LYS A 155 8.27 1.60 18.56
CA LYS A 155 8.00 2.26 19.84
C LYS A 155 6.76 3.16 19.77
N PRO A 156 6.11 3.53 20.89
CA PRO A 156 6.36 3.03 22.24
C PRO A 156 5.99 1.55 22.38
N TRP A 157 6.76 0.84 23.19
CA TRP A 157 6.58 -0.59 23.44
C TRP A 157 5.75 -0.81 24.69
N THR A 158 4.99 -1.90 24.68
CA THR A 158 4.43 -2.52 25.89
C THR A 158 5.53 -3.27 26.64
N THR A 159 5.32 -3.60 27.92
CA THR A 159 6.27 -4.40 28.72
C THR A 159 6.68 -5.70 28.02
N LYS A 160 5.73 -6.37 27.35
CA LYS A 160 5.99 -7.58 26.58
C LYS A 160 6.89 -7.34 25.36
N GLU A 161 6.74 -6.20 24.69
CA GLU A 161 7.57 -5.83 23.54
C GLU A 161 8.97 -5.39 23.98
N GLU A 162 9.09 -4.74 25.14
CA GLU A 162 10.39 -4.44 25.77
C GLU A 162 11.16 -5.73 26.07
N GLU A 163 10.55 -6.70 26.75
CA GLU A 163 11.14 -8.02 26.98
C GLU A 163 11.51 -8.73 25.66
N ALA A 164 10.65 -8.63 24.64
CA ALA A 164 10.92 -9.21 23.33
C ALA A 164 12.13 -8.55 22.63
N PHE A 165 12.30 -7.24 22.80
CA PHE A 165 13.48 -6.53 22.30
C PHE A 165 14.75 -6.96 23.04
N GLU A 166 14.73 -7.06 24.37
CA GLU A 166 15.85 -7.53 25.18
C GLU A 166 16.25 -8.98 24.82
N ASN A 167 15.27 -9.82 24.50
CA ASN A 167 15.48 -11.18 24.02
C ASN A 167 15.91 -11.26 22.53
N GLY A 168 16.10 -10.12 21.86
CA GLY A 168 16.54 -10.05 20.47
C GLY A 168 15.50 -10.49 19.44
N TRP A 169 14.21 -10.46 19.79
CA TRP A 169 13.12 -10.83 18.86
C TRP A 169 12.75 -9.68 17.93
N ILE A 170 12.89 -8.46 18.42
CA ILE A 170 12.67 -7.19 17.70
C ILE A 170 14.04 -6.58 17.44
N SER A 171 14.35 -6.20 16.20
CA SER A 171 15.59 -5.48 15.88
C SER A 171 15.50 -4.00 16.25
N ILE A 172 16.64 -3.30 16.25
CA ILE A 172 16.74 -1.86 16.56
C ILE A 172 15.82 -0.98 15.69
N ASP A 173 15.55 -1.41 14.47
CA ASP A 173 14.67 -0.74 13.51
C ASP A 173 13.21 -1.24 13.59
N GLY A 174 12.90 -2.03 14.62
CA GLY A 174 11.55 -2.54 14.92
C GLY A 174 11.17 -3.80 14.16
N PHE A 175 11.98 -4.32 13.24
CA PHE A 175 11.59 -5.48 12.45
C PHE A 175 11.64 -6.79 13.25
N VAL A 176 10.65 -7.66 13.01
CA VAL A 176 10.60 -8.99 13.63
C VAL A 176 10.86 -10.05 12.57
N GLN A 177 12.04 -10.68 12.60
CA GLN A 177 12.48 -11.59 11.53
C GLN A 177 11.79 -12.97 11.58
N LYS A 178 11.62 -13.55 12.77
CA LYS A 178 11.18 -14.95 12.92
C LYS A 178 9.65 -15.06 12.95
N PRO A 179 9.01 -15.92 12.14
CA PRO A 179 7.55 -16.09 12.14
C PRO A 179 6.96 -16.45 13.51
N LYS A 180 7.65 -17.28 14.31
CA LYS A 180 7.22 -17.63 15.67
C LYS A 180 7.10 -16.39 16.57
N HIS A 181 8.07 -15.48 16.49
CA HIS A 181 8.06 -14.26 17.30
C HIS A 181 6.96 -13.30 16.82
N ARG A 182 6.71 -13.24 15.50
CA ARG A 182 5.60 -12.45 14.93
C ARG A 182 4.26 -12.90 15.50
N LEU A 183 4.00 -14.21 15.57
CA LEU A 183 2.78 -14.75 16.17
C LEU A 183 2.65 -14.36 17.66
N GLN A 184 3.75 -14.48 18.42
CA GLN A 184 3.75 -14.11 19.84
C GLN A 184 3.52 -12.61 20.06
N LEU A 185 3.99 -11.77 19.15
CA LEU A 185 3.81 -10.31 19.14
C LEU A 185 2.54 -9.87 18.39
N GLN A 186 1.65 -10.79 18.02
CA GLN A 186 0.40 -10.51 17.30
C GLN A 186 0.58 -9.79 15.95
N LEU A 187 1.74 -9.94 15.31
CA LEU A 187 2.03 -9.46 13.96
C LEU A 187 1.54 -10.47 12.90
N ASN A 188 0.28 -10.89 13.01
CA ASN A 188 -0.29 -11.98 12.23
C ASN A 188 -0.43 -11.66 10.74
N GLN A 189 -0.47 -10.37 10.39
CA GLN A 189 -0.60 -9.90 9.01
C GLN A 189 0.74 -9.62 8.32
N ALA A 190 1.87 -9.95 8.95
CA ALA A 190 3.20 -9.70 8.39
C ALA A 190 3.43 -10.46 7.08
N ARG A 191 3.67 -9.70 6.00
CA ARG A 191 3.83 -10.27 4.66
C ARG A 191 5.28 -10.34 4.16
N PHE A 192 6.17 -9.54 4.73
CA PHE A 192 7.56 -9.46 4.29
C PHE A 192 8.42 -10.53 4.99
N PRO A 193 8.99 -11.51 4.25
CA PRO A 193 9.86 -12.52 4.85
C PRO A 193 11.19 -11.95 5.34
N SER A 194 11.72 -10.90 4.70
CA SER A 194 12.90 -10.16 5.15
C SER A 194 12.58 -8.68 5.37
N ASN A 195 13.45 -8.00 6.10
CA ASN A 195 13.27 -6.60 6.47
C ASN A 195 13.02 -5.71 5.23
N PRO A 196 11.82 -5.09 5.10
CA PRO A 196 11.47 -4.34 3.90
C PRO A 196 11.95 -2.89 3.94
N LEU A 197 12.55 -2.41 5.04
CA LEU A 197 12.77 -0.97 5.24
C LEU A 197 13.60 -0.32 4.14
N THR A 198 14.62 -0.99 3.61
CA THR A 198 15.40 -0.47 2.47
C THR A 198 14.53 -0.20 1.24
N PHE A 199 13.67 -1.17 0.88
CA PHE A 199 12.73 -1.03 -0.21
C PHE A 199 11.73 0.10 0.05
N ILE A 200 11.16 0.14 1.26
CA ILE A 200 10.14 1.13 1.63
C ILE A 200 10.71 2.55 1.61
N LYS A 201 11.92 2.76 2.15
CA LYS A 201 12.62 4.05 2.12
C LYS A 201 12.80 4.54 0.69
N GLN A 202 13.38 3.69 -0.18
CA GLN A 202 13.58 4.03 -1.59
C GLN A 202 12.26 4.31 -2.31
N LEU A 203 11.23 3.49 -2.08
CA LEU A 203 9.92 3.68 -2.70
C LEU A 203 9.28 5.02 -2.30
N ILE A 204 9.32 5.37 -1.02
CA ILE A 204 8.75 6.62 -0.52
C ILE A 204 9.47 7.83 -1.12
N GLU A 205 10.81 7.82 -1.13
CA GLU A 205 11.63 8.89 -1.72
C GLU A 205 11.35 9.06 -3.22
N THR A 206 11.26 7.93 -3.92
CA THR A 206 10.94 7.87 -5.35
C THR A 206 9.55 8.47 -5.65
N ARG A 207 8.55 8.14 -4.83
CA ARG A 207 7.14 8.51 -5.06
C ARG A 207 6.80 9.94 -4.63
N ASN A 208 7.46 10.43 -3.59
CA ASN A 208 7.21 11.77 -3.02
C ASN A 208 8.18 12.84 -3.54
N ASN A 209 9.15 12.47 -4.37
CA ASN A 209 10.19 13.35 -4.92
C ASN A 209 10.92 14.17 -3.83
N SER A 210 10.97 13.65 -2.62
CA SER A 210 11.59 14.29 -1.45
C SER A 210 11.80 13.24 -0.37
N HIS A 211 12.71 13.52 0.56
CA HIS A 211 12.81 12.72 1.77
C HIS A 211 11.52 12.89 2.58
N PRO A 212 10.88 11.79 3.01
CA PRO A 212 9.66 11.88 3.80
C PRO A 212 9.96 12.64 5.11
N PRO A 213 9.10 13.59 5.51
CA PRO A 213 9.28 14.26 6.79
C PRO A 213 9.27 13.23 7.91
N ILE A 214 10.29 13.26 8.77
CA ILE A 214 10.37 12.39 9.96
C ILE A 214 9.18 12.65 10.90
N THR A 215 8.54 13.82 10.79
CA THR A 215 7.30 14.21 11.49
C THR A 215 6.02 13.60 10.92
N SER A 216 6.10 12.88 9.80
CA SER A 216 4.99 12.08 9.27
C SER A 216 4.87 10.74 9.99
N HIS A 217 3.68 10.12 9.98
CA HIS A 217 3.49 8.82 10.64
C HIS A 217 4.43 7.77 10.05
N VAL A 218 4.47 7.67 8.72
CA VAL A 218 5.33 6.72 8.03
C VAL A 218 6.80 7.09 8.18
N GLY A 219 7.15 8.38 8.09
CA GLY A 219 8.53 8.84 8.33
C GLY A 219 9.04 8.42 9.71
N SER A 220 8.27 8.67 10.75
CA SER A 220 8.62 8.27 12.11
C SER A 220 8.73 6.75 12.28
N ILE A 221 7.82 5.96 11.68
CA ILE A 221 7.88 4.49 11.76
C ILE A 221 9.10 3.96 11.02
N ILE A 222 9.34 4.41 9.78
CA ILE A 222 10.34 3.82 8.88
C ILE A 222 11.76 4.28 9.21
N PHE A 223 11.94 5.51 9.71
CA PHE A 223 13.27 6.07 9.98
C PHE A 223 13.64 6.04 11.47
N ASN A 224 12.67 6.13 12.38
CA ASN A 224 12.93 6.19 13.83
C ASN A 224 12.39 4.98 14.61
N SER A 225 11.72 4.02 13.96
CA SER A 225 11.03 2.92 14.64
C SER A 225 10.08 3.43 15.75
N HIS A 226 9.30 4.46 15.43
CA HIS A 226 8.43 5.12 16.40
C HIS A 226 7.07 5.51 15.80
N LYS A 227 5.98 5.18 16.48
CA LYS A 227 4.60 5.59 16.15
C LYS A 227 4.33 6.96 16.75
N LEU A 228 3.85 7.86 15.92
CA LEU A 228 3.27 9.12 16.37
C LEU A 228 1.79 8.90 16.69
N LEU A 229 1.34 9.49 17.79
CA LEU A 229 -0.07 9.57 18.19
C LEU A 229 -0.81 10.66 17.40
#